data_AF-X0V5K1-F1
#
_entry.id   AF-X0V5K1-F1
#
_cell.length_a   1.000
_cell.length_b   1.000
_cell.length_c   1.000
_cell.angle_alpha   90.00
_cell.angle_beta   90.00
_cell.angle_gamma   90.00
#
_symmetry.space_group_name_H-M   'P 1'
#
loop_
_entity.id
_entity.type
_entity.pdbx_description
1 polymer ?
#
loop_
_entity_poly.entity_id
_entity_poly.type
_entity_poly.pdbx_seq_one_letter_code
_entity_poly.pdbx_strand_id
1 'polypeptide(L)'
;AITGPGWTGKLPEGVREYKSPTNLVWMFGRIYSTGTPEDYQAVHEIQDQVGLVPLSSYGKPYTPPDGNVDPSIDMKTPVRDQVNRMKTVEYFTLLAQLMKTNPPASEDAPALARFARIGLVAGQDFDASKLNAIFAKRIPEIGFDRILAQYKINKEVKDINGWGFTTKTGLYGTDYRMRALITAIGLGANRPQDAVYPTSLKDVNRSDYHGSNNYVMRFAKGKLPPAKAFWSLTMYNSQLFFVENPINRYSISPRQHLKPNPDGSVDL
;
A
#
# COMPACT_ATOMS: atom_id res chain seq x y z
N ALA A 1 -20.31 2.77 11.36
CA ALA A 1 -20.76 3.01 9.98
C ALA A 1 -19.72 3.81 9.24
N ILE A 2 -19.34 3.37 8.04
CA ILE A 2 -18.54 4.16 7.10
C ILE A 2 -19.53 4.91 6.20
N THR A 3 -19.50 6.23 6.21
CA THR A 3 -20.44 7.07 5.46
C THR A 3 -19.70 7.82 4.35
N GLY A 4 -20.27 7.83 3.15
CA GLY A 4 -19.70 8.55 2.01
C GLY A 4 -19.96 10.07 2.07
N PRO A 5 -19.36 10.84 1.15
CA PRO A 5 -19.63 12.28 1.02
C PRO A 5 -21.12 12.58 0.87
N GLY A 6 -21.61 13.57 1.63
CA GLY A 6 -22.99 14.01 1.56
C GLY A 6 -24.02 13.09 2.23
N TRP A 7 -23.60 12.01 2.90
CA TRP A 7 -24.52 11.19 3.67
C TRP A 7 -25.24 12.02 4.74
N THR A 8 -26.57 11.87 4.80
CA THR A 8 -27.43 12.45 5.82
C THR A 8 -28.30 11.36 6.42
N GLY A 9 -28.56 11.44 7.72
CA GLY A 9 -29.37 10.46 8.42
C GLY A 9 -29.04 10.38 9.90
N LYS A 10 -29.81 9.59 10.64
CA LYS A 10 -29.55 9.26 12.03
C LYS A 10 -28.96 7.86 12.11
N LEU A 11 -27.80 7.72 12.75
CA LEU A 11 -27.21 6.41 12.99
C LEU A 11 -27.97 5.66 14.09
N PRO A 12 -28.04 4.31 14.02
CA PRO A 12 -28.49 3.50 15.14
C PRO A 12 -27.65 3.76 16.41
N GLU A 13 -28.24 3.53 17.56
CA GLU A 13 -27.56 3.69 18.85
C GLU A 13 -26.30 2.82 18.93
N GLY A 14 -25.22 3.33 19.54
CA GLY A 14 -23.93 2.64 19.66
C GLY A 14 -23.08 2.60 18.39
N VAL A 15 -23.61 2.97 17.22
CA VAL A 15 -22.84 2.97 15.97
C VAL A 15 -21.98 4.21 15.86
N ARG A 16 -20.65 4.03 15.89
CA ARG A 16 -19.68 5.11 15.60
C ARG A 16 -19.66 5.43 14.10
N GLU A 17 -19.71 6.72 13.77
CA GLU A 17 -19.53 7.19 12.39
C GLU A 17 -18.05 7.34 12.02
N TYR A 18 -17.69 6.90 10.81
CA TYR A 18 -16.43 7.20 10.14
C TYR A 18 -16.75 7.81 8.78
N LYS A 19 -16.61 9.14 8.68
CA LYS A 19 -16.88 9.88 7.44
C LYS A 19 -15.74 9.69 6.45
N SER A 20 -16.04 9.10 5.31
CA SER A 20 -15.12 8.98 4.19
C SER A 20 -15.18 10.24 3.32
N PRO A 21 -14.03 10.80 2.91
CA PRO A 21 -14.00 11.89 1.93
C PRO A 21 -14.35 11.44 0.50
N THR A 22 -14.45 10.13 0.26
CA THR A 22 -14.73 9.52 -1.05
C THR A 22 -15.81 8.43 -0.95
N ASN A 23 -16.53 8.15 -2.04
CA ASN A 23 -17.52 7.06 -2.06
C ASN A 23 -16.87 5.67 -2.13
N LEU A 24 -15.63 5.59 -2.62
CA LEU A 24 -14.83 4.38 -2.60
C LEU A 24 -13.94 4.36 -1.36
N VAL A 25 -14.04 3.28 -0.58
CA VAL A 25 -13.21 3.01 0.59
C VAL A 25 -12.60 1.63 0.45
N TRP A 26 -11.33 1.51 0.84
CA TRP A 26 -10.66 0.22 0.93
C TRP A 26 -10.48 -0.14 2.40
N MET A 27 -10.96 -1.33 2.78
CA MET A 27 -10.81 -1.86 4.13
C MET A 27 -9.85 -3.05 4.11
N PHE A 28 -8.97 -3.09 5.12
CA PHE A 28 -8.03 -4.18 5.33
C PHE A 28 -8.11 -4.68 6.76
N GLY A 29 -8.40 -5.96 6.93
CA GLY A 29 -8.19 -6.68 8.17
C GLY A 29 -6.89 -7.49 8.09
N ARG A 30 -6.09 -7.47 9.15
CA ARG A 30 -4.95 -8.37 9.30
C ARG A 30 -5.06 -9.05 10.66
N ILE A 31 -5.17 -10.37 10.64
CA ILE A 31 -5.13 -11.20 11.84
C ILE A 31 -3.78 -11.91 11.82
N TYR A 32 -3.07 -11.85 12.93
CA TYR A 32 -1.81 -12.53 13.07
C TYR A 32 -2.03 -14.05 13.04
N SER A 33 -1.12 -14.78 12.41
CA SER A 33 -1.06 -16.23 12.45
C SER A 33 0.38 -16.72 12.61
N THR A 34 0.55 -17.79 13.38
CA THR A 34 1.76 -18.60 13.49
C THR A 34 1.93 -19.57 12.32
N GLY A 35 0.88 -19.78 11.52
CA GLY A 35 0.87 -20.64 10.34
C GLY A 35 0.68 -22.13 10.62
N THR A 36 0.36 -22.53 11.86
CA THR A 36 0.00 -23.92 12.18
C THR A 36 -1.47 -24.19 11.83
N PRO A 37 -1.86 -25.45 11.55
CA PRO A 37 -3.25 -25.79 11.30
C PRO A 37 -4.21 -25.35 12.42
N GLU A 38 -3.80 -25.51 13.68
CA GLU A 38 -4.62 -25.16 14.85
C GLU A 38 -4.84 -23.64 14.96
N ASP A 39 -3.80 -22.87 14.69
CA ASP A 39 -3.88 -21.41 14.72
C ASP A 39 -4.68 -20.86 13.54
N TYR A 40 -4.59 -21.48 12.36
CA TYR A 40 -5.47 -21.13 11.24
C TYR A 40 -6.95 -21.37 11.56
N GLN A 41 -7.28 -22.44 12.28
CA GLN A 41 -8.66 -22.64 12.74
C GLN A 41 -9.14 -21.48 13.60
N ALA A 42 -8.35 -21.08 14.61
CA ALA A 42 -8.70 -19.94 15.47
C ALA A 42 -8.79 -18.62 14.69
N VAL A 43 -7.93 -18.41 13.69
CA VAL A 43 -7.99 -17.23 12.81
C VAL A 43 -9.28 -17.22 11.99
N HIS A 44 -9.68 -18.36 11.42
CA HIS A 44 -10.94 -18.47 10.67
C HIS A 44 -12.15 -18.19 11.57
N GLU A 45 -12.17 -18.70 12.80
CA GLU A 45 -13.24 -18.42 13.78
C GLU A 45 -13.37 -16.92 14.10
N ILE A 46 -12.27 -16.16 14.09
CA ILE A 46 -12.29 -14.70 14.23
C ILE A 46 -12.80 -14.04 12.94
N GLN A 47 -12.36 -14.52 11.77
CA GLN A 47 -12.80 -13.98 10.47
C GLN A 47 -14.31 -14.15 10.27
N ASP A 48 -14.87 -15.30 10.68
CA ASP A 48 -16.30 -15.61 10.58
C ASP A 48 -17.17 -14.67 11.43
N GLN A 49 -16.60 -14.04 12.46
CA GLN A 49 -17.28 -13.03 13.27
C GLN A 49 -17.27 -11.62 12.64
N VAL A 50 -16.53 -11.41 11.55
CA VAL A 50 -16.45 -10.11 10.86
C VAL A 50 -17.58 -10.00 9.84
N GLY A 51 -18.58 -9.19 10.15
CA GLY A 51 -19.68 -8.87 9.23
C GLY A 51 -19.53 -7.51 8.55
N LEU A 52 -19.84 -7.44 7.26
CA LEU A 52 -20.05 -6.19 6.52
C LEU A 52 -21.50 -6.14 6.02
N VAL A 53 -22.27 -5.16 6.50
CA VAL A 53 -23.68 -5.00 6.13
C VAL A 53 -23.96 -3.55 5.71
N PRO A 54 -24.88 -3.34 4.74
CA PRO A 54 -25.43 -2.02 4.48
C PRO A 54 -26.06 -1.46 5.76
N LEU A 55 -25.96 -0.14 5.97
CA LEU A 55 -26.52 0.50 7.16
C LEU A 55 -28.02 0.25 7.31
N SER A 56 -28.76 0.13 6.20
CA SER A 56 -30.19 -0.21 6.17
C SER A 56 -30.54 -1.58 6.80
N SER A 57 -29.56 -2.46 6.89
CA SER A 57 -29.70 -3.83 7.41
C SER A 57 -28.97 -4.03 8.75
N TYR A 58 -28.43 -2.97 9.35
CA TYR A 58 -27.74 -3.08 10.64
C TYR A 58 -28.69 -3.61 11.73
N GLY A 59 -28.27 -4.64 12.46
CA GLY A 59 -29.08 -5.32 13.49
C GLY A 59 -30.15 -6.26 12.94
N LYS A 60 -30.16 -6.54 11.63
CA LYS A 60 -31.09 -7.47 10.97
C LYS A 60 -30.30 -8.55 10.22
N PRO A 61 -30.90 -9.73 9.97
CA PRO A 61 -30.32 -10.69 9.04
C PRO A 61 -30.05 -10.04 7.69
N TYR A 62 -28.87 -10.28 7.13
CA TYR A 62 -28.47 -9.78 5.82
C TYR A 62 -27.71 -10.86 5.08
N THR A 63 -28.16 -11.14 3.86
CA THR A 63 -27.42 -11.98 2.91
C THR A 63 -26.85 -11.05 1.84
N PRO A 64 -25.52 -11.00 1.67
CA PRO A 64 -24.92 -10.28 0.55
C PRO A 64 -25.49 -10.77 -0.78
N PRO A 65 -25.71 -9.88 -1.76
CA PRO A 65 -26.08 -10.32 -3.10
C PRO A 65 -24.97 -11.19 -3.69
N ASP A 66 -25.33 -12.10 -4.60
CA ASP A 66 -24.35 -12.90 -5.32
C ASP A 66 -23.33 -12.00 -6.03
N GLY A 67 -22.06 -12.35 -5.90
CA GLY A 67 -20.98 -11.61 -6.55
C GLY A 67 -21.09 -11.73 -8.07
N ASN A 68 -21.20 -10.58 -8.75
CA ASN A 68 -21.07 -10.54 -10.20
C ASN A 68 -19.61 -10.29 -10.57
N VAL A 69 -18.95 -11.27 -11.19
CA VAL A 69 -17.59 -11.13 -11.71
C VAL A 69 -17.68 -10.75 -13.17
N ASP A 70 -17.22 -9.55 -13.51
CA ASP A 70 -17.12 -9.11 -14.90
C ASP A 70 -15.97 -9.87 -15.60
N PRO A 71 -16.27 -10.75 -16.58
CA PRO A 71 -15.25 -11.56 -17.24
C PRO A 71 -14.33 -10.74 -18.15
N SER A 72 -14.69 -9.48 -18.46
CA SER A 72 -13.83 -8.58 -19.23
C SER A 72 -12.68 -7.99 -18.41
N ILE A 73 -12.76 -8.08 -17.07
CA ILE A 73 -11.70 -7.63 -16.19
C ILE A 73 -10.53 -8.62 -16.22
N ASP A 74 -9.34 -8.09 -16.49
CA ASP A 74 -8.10 -8.85 -16.46
C ASP A 74 -7.74 -9.21 -15.00
N MET A 75 -8.09 -10.43 -14.59
CA MET A 75 -7.79 -10.97 -13.26
C MET A 75 -6.44 -11.71 -13.21
N LYS A 76 -5.66 -11.72 -14.30
CA LYS A 76 -4.40 -12.49 -14.41
C LYS A 76 -3.18 -11.59 -14.33
N THR A 77 -3.21 -10.45 -15.01
CA THR A 77 -2.10 -9.50 -14.99
C THR A 77 -2.05 -8.80 -13.64
N PRO A 78 -0.88 -8.68 -12.96
CA PRO A 78 -0.77 -7.90 -11.74
C PRO A 78 -1.28 -6.47 -11.94
N VAL A 79 -2.10 -5.98 -11.01
CA VAL A 79 -2.73 -4.64 -11.11
C VAL A 79 -1.71 -3.53 -11.35
N ARG A 80 -0.53 -3.62 -10.72
CA ARG A 80 0.58 -2.67 -10.96
C ARG A 80 0.98 -2.62 -12.43
N ASP A 81 1.11 -3.76 -13.07
CA ASP A 81 1.52 -3.86 -14.47
C ASP A 81 0.40 -3.37 -15.39
N GLN A 82 -0.86 -3.62 -15.02
CA GLN A 82 -2.03 -3.05 -15.71
C GLN A 82 -2.06 -1.53 -15.68
N VAL A 83 -1.78 -0.91 -14.52
CA VAL A 83 -1.74 0.55 -14.38
C VAL A 83 -0.53 1.14 -15.11
N ASN A 84 0.65 0.52 -14.97
CA ASN A 84 1.88 1.03 -15.56
C ASN A 84 1.89 0.94 -17.10
N ARG A 85 1.11 0.03 -17.70
CA ARG A 85 0.95 -0.06 -19.16
C ARG A 85 -0.11 0.88 -19.75
N MET A 86 -0.91 1.56 -18.91
CA MET A 86 -1.97 2.46 -19.39
C MET A 86 -1.39 3.58 -20.26
N LYS A 87 -2.08 3.88 -21.36
CA LYS A 87 -1.76 5.06 -22.15
C LYS A 87 -2.19 6.32 -21.38
N THR A 88 -1.51 7.44 -21.60
CA THR A 88 -1.80 8.68 -20.87
C THR A 88 -3.26 9.12 -20.94
N VAL A 89 -3.89 9.03 -22.12
CA VAL A 89 -5.31 9.39 -22.27
C VAL A 89 -6.21 8.44 -21.49
N GLU A 90 -5.93 7.15 -21.51
CA GLU A 90 -6.67 6.13 -20.76
C GLU A 90 -6.56 6.37 -19.24
N TYR A 91 -5.34 6.61 -18.75
CA TYR A 91 -5.08 6.89 -17.34
C TYR A 91 -5.84 8.14 -16.85
N PHE A 92 -5.73 9.26 -17.57
CA PHE A 92 -6.43 10.50 -17.18
C PHE A 92 -7.93 10.42 -17.37
N THR A 93 -8.42 9.64 -18.35
CA THR A 93 -9.85 9.37 -18.52
C THR A 93 -10.39 8.61 -17.31
N LEU A 94 -9.69 7.55 -16.88
CA LEU A 94 -10.08 6.79 -15.68
C LEU A 94 -10.07 7.68 -14.43
N LEU A 95 -9.01 8.49 -14.24
CA LEU A 95 -8.93 9.44 -13.12
C LEU A 95 -10.08 10.45 -13.15
N ALA A 96 -10.43 11.00 -14.31
CA ALA A 96 -11.56 11.92 -14.47
C ALA A 96 -12.89 11.26 -14.10
N GLN A 97 -13.14 10.02 -14.55
CA GLN A 97 -14.35 9.28 -14.17
C GLN A 97 -14.42 9.04 -12.66
N LEU A 98 -13.30 8.64 -12.04
CA LEU A 98 -13.24 8.42 -10.59
C LEU A 98 -13.49 9.71 -9.79
N MET A 99 -12.99 10.85 -10.25
CA MET A 99 -13.19 12.15 -9.58
C MET A 99 -14.63 12.65 -9.61
N LYS A 100 -15.50 12.11 -10.48
CA LYS A 100 -16.94 12.45 -10.47
C LYS A 100 -17.65 11.96 -9.22
N THR A 101 -17.27 10.78 -8.72
CA THR A 101 -17.87 10.14 -7.54
C THR A 101 -16.95 10.13 -6.33
N ASN A 102 -15.70 10.57 -6.47
CA ASN A 102 -14.72 10.66 -5.40
C ASN A 102 -14.04 12.04 -5.49
N PRO A 103 -14.72 13.11 -5.04
CA PRO A 103 -14.25 14.47 -5.22
C PRO A 103 -12.90 14.68 -4.52
N PRO A 104 -11.98 15.47 -5.11
CA PRO A 104 -10.74 15.85 -4.44
C PRO A 104 -10.99 16.61 -3.13
N ALA A 105 -9.98 16.64 -2.26
CA ALA A 105 -10.03 17.45 -1.05
C ALA A 105 -9.91 18.95 -1.39
N SER A 106 -10.37 19.82 -0.49
CA SER A 106 -10.31 21.28 -0.68
C SER A 106 -8.87 21.79 -0.85
N GLU A 107 -7.94 21.16 -0.16
CA GLU A 107 -6.52 21.40 -0.15
C GLU A 107 -5.86 21.08 -1.49
N ASP A 108 -6.52 20.27 -2.33
CA ASP A 108 -6.03 19.91 -3.66
C ASP A 108 -6.25 21.03 -4.70
N ALA A 109 -7.00 22.08 -4.38
CA ALA A 109 -7.37 23.15 -5.31
C ALA A 109 -6.18 23.75 -6.10
N PRO A 110 -5.00 24.04 -5.50
CA PRO A 110 -3.85 24.53 -6.25
C PRO A 110 -3.29 23.51 -7.26
N ALA A 111 -3.40 22.21 -6.99
CA ALA A 111 -3.00 21.16 -7.92
C ALA A 111 -4.01 21.02 -9.07
N LEU A 112 -5.31 21.03 -8.75
CA LEU A 112 -6.38 20.98 -9.75
C LEU A 112 -6.29 22.13 -10.75
N ALA A 113 -5.95 23.35 -10.30
CA ALA A 113 -5.74 24.49 -11.19
C ALA A 113 -4.62 24.26 -12.23
N ARG A 114 -3.59 23.45 -11.88
CA ARG A 114 -2.55 23.05 -12.84
C ARG A 114 -3.02 21.93 -13.75
N PHE A 115 -3.77 20.97 -13.23
CA PHE A 115 -4.32 19.84 -13.99
C PHE A 115 -5.32 20.29 -15.06
N ALA A 116 -6.09 21.35 -14.78
CA ALA A 116 -7.01 21.94 -15.75
C ALA A 116 -6.31 22.36 -17.06
N ARG A 117 -5.02 22.75 -17.00
CA ARG A 117 -4.23 23.14 -18.18
C ARG A 117 -3.99 21.98 -19.16
N ILE A 118 -4.10 20.74 -18.70
CA ILE A 118 -3.97 19.53 -19.53
C ILE A 118 -5.32 18.85 -19.77
N GLY A 119 -6.44 19.53 -19.46
CA GLY A 119 -7.79 19.00 -19.68
C GLY A 119 -8.35 18.14 -18.56
N LEU A 120 -7.71 18.08 -17.40
CA LEU A 120 -8.19 17.33 -16.25
C LEU A 120 -8.86 18.28 -15.24
N VAL A 121 -10.20 18.30 -15.24
CA VAL A 121 -11.04 19.12 -14.36
C VAL A 121 -11.92 18.19 -13.50
N ALA A 122 -11.93 18.39 -12.19
CA ALA A 122 -12.72 17.57 -11.28
C ALA A 122 -14.22 17.64 -11.62
N GLY A 123 -14.88 16.47 -11.68
CA GLY A 123 -16.31 16.36 -12.02
C GLY A 123 -16.63 16.41 -13.51
N GLN A 124 -15.65 16.64 -14.40
CA GLN A 124 -15.84 16.66 -15.86
C GLN A 124 -15.15 15.47 -16.54
N ASP A 125 -15.50 15.22 -17.80
CA ASP A 125 -14.74 14.30 -18.65
C ASP A 125 -13.35 14.87 -18.98
N PHE A 126 -12.39 13.98 -19.20
CA PHE A 126 -11.03 14.37 -19.57
C PHE A 126 -10.99 14.94 -20.99
N ASP A 127 -10.56 16.20 -21.12
CA ASP A 127 -10.39 16.87 -22.42
C ASP A 127 -8.99 16.59 -22.99
N ALA A 128 -8.86 15.47 -23.69
CA ALA A 128 -7.59 15.04 -24.29
C ALA A 128 -7.05 16.03 -25.34
N SER A 129 -7.87 16.94 -25.88
CA SER A 129 -7.42 17.94 -26.88
C SER A 129 -6.45 18.96 -26.29
N LYS A 130 -6.50 19.17 -24.96
CA LYS A 130 -5.59 20.06 -24.22
C LYS A 130 -4.24 19.40 -23.90
N LEU A 131 -4.09 18.10 -24.13
CA LEU A 131 -2.84 17.40 -23.92
C LEU A 131 -1.99 17.47 -25.18
N ASN A 132 -0.77 17.99 -25.06
CA ASN A 132 0.18 17.96 -26.17
C ASN A 132 0.57 16.50 -26.50
N ALA A 133 0.20 16.05 -27.70
CA ALA A 133 0.36 14.68 -28.16
C ALA A 133 1.83 14.19 -28.17
N ILE A 134 2.80 15.09 -28.37
CA ILE A 134 4.23 14.74 -28.33
C ILE A 134 4.63 14.29 -26.92
N PHE A 135 4.15 14.99 -25.89
CA PHE A 135 4.44 14.64 -24.50
C PHE A 135 3.62 13.44 -24.03
N ALA A 136 2.40 13.27 -24.55
CA ALA A 136 1.48 12.20 -24.14
C ALA A 136 2.12 10.80 -24.18
N LYS A 137 2.97 10.50 -25.17
CA LYS A 137 3.61 9.17 -25.27
C LYS A 137 4.68 8.91 -24.21
N ARG A 138 5.32 9.96 -23.67
CA ARG A 138 6.44 9.84 -22.72
C ARG A 138 6.02 10.00 -21.26
N ILE A 139 4.81 10.50 -21.01
CA ILE A 139 4.29 10.76 -19.65
C ILE A 139 4.32 9.52 -18.75
N PRO A 140 3.91 8.31 -19.18
CA PRO A 140 3.84 7.16 -18.27
C PRO A 140 5.22 6.78 -17.73
N GLU A 141 6.20 6.62 -18.63
CA GLU A 141 7.59 6.30 -18.30
C GLU A 141 8.23 7.39 -17.43
N ILE A 142 8.20 8.65 -17.88
CA ILE A 142 8.78 9.78 -17.13
C ILE A 142 8.10 9.97 -15.77
N GLY A 143 6.78 9.78 -15.72
CA GLY A 143 5.99 9.88 -14.50
C GLY A 143 6.41 8.83 -13.49
N PHE A 144 6.48 7.57 -13.91
CA PHE A 144 6.90 6.46 -13.06
C PHE A 144 8.35 6.61 -12.59
N ASP A 145 9.27 6.97 -13.48
CA ASP A 145 10.67 7.22 -13.13
C ASP A 145 10.81 8.34 -12.09
N ARG A 146 10.06 9.44 -12.25
CA ARG A 146 10.05 10.54 -11.28
C ARG A 146 9.48 10.15 -9.93
N ILE A 147 8.50 9.24 -9.92
CA ILE A 147 7.94 8.66 -8.69
C ILE A 147 9.01 7.82 -8.00
N LEU A 148 9.65 6.88 -8.71
CA LEU A 148 10.68 6.02 -8.11
C LEU A 148 11.93 6.80 -7.68
N ALA A 149 12.29 7.86 -8.40
CA ALA A 149 13.39 8.74 -8.00
C ALA A 149 13.17 9.37 -6.62
N GLN A 150 11.92 9.54 -6.16
CA GLN A 150 11.62 10.05 -4.81
C GLN A 150 12.23 9.17 -3.72
N TYR A 151 12.42 7.87 -3.95
CA TYR A 151 13.08 6.99 -3.00
C TYR A 151 14.50 7.46 -2.64
N LYS A 152 15.19 8.12 -3.59
CA LYS A 152 16.54 8.65 -3.42
C LYS A 152 16.57 10.13 -3.05
N ILE A 153 15.68 10.93 -3.64
CA ILE A 153 15.77 12.40 -3.55
C ILE A 153 14.83 13.02 -2.50
N ASN A 154 13.83 12.28 -2.01
CA ASN A 154 12.92 12.81 -1.00
C ASN A 154 13.60 12.79 0.37
N LYS A 155 13.76 13.97 0.98
CA LYS A 155 14.39 14.16 2.30
C LYS A 155 13.70 13.42 3.46
N GLU A 156 12.42 13.05 3.28
CA GLU A 156 11.64 12.29 4.26
C GLU A 156 11.88 10.78 4.16
N VAL A 157 12.57 10.33 3.10
CA VAL A 157 13.14 8.99 3.01
C VAL A 157 14.55 9.04 3.59
N LYS A 158 14.79 8.25 4.63
CA LYS A 158 16.08 8.11 5.30
C LYS A 158 16.75 6.84 4.81
N ASP A 159 18.06 6.91 4.57
CA ASP A 159 18.93 5.75 4.44
C ASP A 159 19.85 5.73 5.65
N ILE A 160 19.67 4.73 6.53
CA ILE A 160 20.52 4.54 7.71
C ILE A 160 21.08 3.13 7.63
N ASN A 161 22.41 3.02 7.57
CA ASN A 161 23.11 1.73 7.48
C ASN A 161 22.65 0.83 6.32
N GLY A 162 22.28 1.41 5.16
CA GLY A 162 21.83 0.65 4.00
C GLY A 162 20.36 0.26 4.03
N TRP A 163 19.57 0.84 4.95
CA TRP A 163 18.13 0.64 5.08
C TRP A 163 17.40 1.93 4.76
N GLY A 164 16.68 1.94 3.63
CA GLY A 164 15.78 3.00 3.21
C GLY A 164 14.43 2.88 3.90
N PHE A 165 13.93 3.95 4.52
CA PHE A 165 12.60 3.98 5.14
C PHE A 165 12.07 5.40 5.30
N THR A 166 10.79 5.52 5.68
CA THR A 166 10.17 6.79 6.03
C THR A 166 9.18 6.61 7.18
N THR A 167 8.97 7.69 7.93
CA THR A 167 7.92 7.79 8.97
C THR A 167 6.82 8.78 8.58
N LYS A 168 6.70 9.12 7.29
CA LYS A 168 5.66 10.02 6.75
C LYS A 168 4.57 9.27 5.98
N THR A 169 4.44 7.97 6.19
CA THR A 169 3.45 7.10 5.53
C THR A 169 2.02 7.31 6.04
N GLY A 170 1.06 7.35 5.13
CA GLY A 170 -0.38 7.26 5.39
C GLY A 170 -1.13 8.59 5.53
N LEU A 171 -0.46 9.69 5.89
CA LEU A 171 -1.06 11.04 5.97
C LEU A 171 -0.20 12.04 5.19
N TYR A 172 -0.49 12.17 3.90
CA TYR A 172 0.39 12.92 2.98
C TYR A 172 -0.02 14.39 2.80
N GLY A 173 -1.25 14.77 3.13
CA GLY A 173 -1.79 16.08 2.73
C GLY A 173 -1.58 16.30 1.23
N THR A 174 -1.00 17.43 0.86
CA THR A 174 -0.68 17.80 -0.53
C THR A 174 0.73 17.34 -0.99
N ASP A 175 1.42 16.48 -0.23
CA ASP A 175 2.64 15.82 -0.69
C ASP A 175 2.31 14.65 -1.64
N TYR A 176 1.93 15.00 -2.86
CA TYR A 176 1.58 14.04 -3.90
C TYR A 176 2.76 13.15 -4.31
N ARG A 177 4.00 13.64 -4.16
CA ARG A 177 5.21 12.88 -4.54
C ARG A 177 5.44 11.76 -3.55
N MET A 178 5.33 12.04 -2.26
CA MET A 178 5.42 11.02 -1.23
C MET A 178 4.25 10.03 -1.32
N ARG A 179 3.03 10.53 -1.52
CA ARG A 179 1.85 9.67 -1.74
C ARG A 179 2.06 8.73 -2.93
N ALA A 180 2.52 9.26 -4.06
CA ALA A 180 2.77 8.46 -5.27
C ALA A 180 3.91 7.45 -5.08
N LEU A 181 5.00 7.83 -4.40
CA LEU A 181 6.09 6.90 -4.08
C LEU A 181 5.57 5.71 -3.27
N ILE A 182 4.86 5.96 -2.17
CA ILE A 182 4.33 4.88 -1.33
C ILE A 182 3.31 4.04 -2.10
N THR A 183 2.43 4.64 -2.90
CA THR A 183 1.52 3.88 -3.77
C THR A 183 2.28 2.96 -4.73
N ALA A 184 3.42 3.39 -5.28
CA ALA A 184 4.20 2.59 -6.22
C ALA A 184 4.95 1.42 -5.54
N ILE A 185 5.45 1.61 -4.32
CA ILE A 185 6.32 0.62 -3.65
C ILE A 185 5.65 -0.15 -2.50
N GLY A 186 4.49 0.30 -2.03
CA GLY A 186 3.84 -0.19 -0.81
C GLY A 186 2.40 0.29 -0.68
N LEU A 187 1.59 0.08 -1.71
CA LEU A 187 0.15 0.41 -1.68
C LEU A 187 -0.53 -0.25 -0.47
N GLY A 188 -1.26 0.54 0.32
CA GLY A 188 -1.88 0.06 1.56
C GLY A 188 -0.91 -0.07 2.74
N ALA A 189 0.26 0.57 2.68
CA ALA A 189 1.17 0.63 3.82
C ALA A 189 0.51 1.29 5.04
N ASN A 190 0.77 0.71 6.20
CA ASN A 190 0.30 1.22 7.48
C ASN A 190 0.97 2.56 7.82
N ARG A 191 0.33 3.31 8.72
CA ARG A 191 0.96 4.47 9.35
C ARG A 191 2.10 4.02 10.28
N PRO A 192 3.11 4.87 10.52
CA PRO A 192 4.31 4.51 11.30
C PRO A 192 4.04 4.16 12.77
N GLN A 193 2.89 4.56 13.33
CA GLN A 193 2.49 4.14 14.68
C GLN A 193 2.18 2.64 14.74
N ASP A 194 1.77 2.06 13.62
CA ASP A 194 1.32 0.67 13.51
C ASP A 194 2.42 -0.20 12.88
N ALA A 195 3.09 0.27 11.82
CA ALA A 195 4.24 -0.41 11.23
C ALA A 195 5.16 0.54 10.45
N VAL A 196 6.46 0.25 10.47
CA VAL A 196 7.49 0.89 9.65
C VAL A 196 8.17 -0.19 8.81
N TYR A 197 8.48 0.12 7.55
CA TYR A 197 9.01 -0.83 6.57
C TYR A 197 10.39 -0.37 6.05
N PRO A 198 11.49 -0.71 6.73
CA PRO A 198 12.82 -0.51 6.17
C PRO A 198 13.12 -1.52 5.07
N THR A 199 13.68 -1.03 3.96
CA THR A 199 14.09 -1.85 2.82
C THR A 199 15.57 -1.67 2.54
N SER A 200 16.29 -2.78 2.42
CA SER A 200 17.68 -2.81 1.97
C SER A 200 17.74 -3.47 0.59
N LEU A 201 18.47 -2.83 -0.33
CA LEU A 201 18.69 -3.35 -1.69
C LEU A 201 20.16 -3.68 -1.96
N LYS A 202 21.05 -3.27 -1.05
CA LYS A 202 22.49 -3.32 -1.23
C LYS A 202 23.18 -3.80 0.04
N ASP A 203 24.25 -4.56 -0.14
CA ASP A 203 25.12 -5.00 0.94
C ASP A 203 26.03 -3.86 1.48
N VAL A 204 26.90 -4.20 2.44
CA VAL A 204 27.87 -3.27 3.04
C VAL A 204 28.85 -2.67 2.02
N ASN A 205 29.11 -3.38 0.92
CA ASN A 205 29.99 -2.93 -0.17
C ASN A 205 29.25 -2.12 -1.23
N ARG A 206 27.96 -1.82 -1.01
CA ARG A 206 27.05 -1.13 -1.95
C ARG A 206 26.73 -1.94 -3.23
N SER A 207 27.01 -3.24 -3.22
CA SER A 207 26.63 -4.16 -4.28
C SER A 207 25.19 -4.62 -4.10
N ASP A 208 24.49 -4.88 -5.21
CA ASP A 208 23.13 -5.42 -5.14
C ASP A 208 23.16 -6.83 -4.56
N TYR A 209 22.13 -7.18 -3.78
CA TYR A 209 22.03 -8.54 -3.25
C TYR A 209 21.88 -9.56 -4.39
N HIS A 210 22.68 -10.61 -4.33
CA HIS A 210 22.62 -11.73 -5.26
C HIS A 210 22.50 -13.05 -4.50
N GLY A 211 21.53 -13.89 -4.87
CA GLY A 211 21.18 -15.13 -4.16
C GLY A 211 22.23 -16.25 -4.22
N SER A 212 23.28 -16.10 -5.03
CA SER A 212 24.45 -17.01 -5.02
C SER A 212 25.40 -16.76 -3.85
N ASN A 213 25.23 -15.66 -3.13
CA ASN A 213 26.09 -15.28 -2.01
C ASN A 213 25.38 -15.50 -0.68
N ASN A 214 26.17 -15.69 0.37
CA ASN A 214 25.69 -15.74 1.74
C ASN A 214 25.85 -14.37 2.38
N TYR A 215 24.79 -13.88 3.03
CA TYR A 215 24.81 -12.64 3.79
C TYR A 215 24.47 -12.94 5.23
N VAL A 216 25.07 -12.18 6.14
CA VAL A 216 24.75 -12.21 7.57
C VAL A 216 24.32 -10.83 8.00
N MET A 217 23.15 -10.73 8.62
CA MET A 217 22.73 -9.50 9.29
C MET A 217 22.89 -9.64 10.79
N ARG A 218 23.84 -8.89 11.35
CA ARG A 218 24.14 -8.89 12.78
C ARG A 218 23.45 -7.74 13.51
N PHE A 219 22.64 -8.08 14.51
CA PHE A 219 22.18 -7.14 15.53
C PHE A 219 23.07 -7.26 16.77
N ALA A 220 23.74 -6.17 17.15
CA ALA A 220 24.47 -6.14 18.42
C ALA A 220 23.54 -6.37 19.63
N LYS A 221 24.12 -6.77 20.77
CA LYS A 221 23.37 -7.01 22.01
C LYS A 221 22.45 -5.84 22.35
N GLY A 222 21.16 -6.11 22.52
CA GLY A 222 20.15 -5.10 22.84
C GLY A 222 19.79 -4.15 21.67
N LYS A 223 20.18 -4.48 20.43
CA LYS A 223 19.89 -3.68 19.22
C LYS A 223 18.93 -4.35 18.24
N LEU A 224 18.15 -5.34 18.69
CA LEU A 224 17.01 -5.83 17.93
C LEU A 224 16.00 -4.69 17.68
N PRO A 225 15.22 -4.72 16.58
CA PRO A 225 14.22 -3.71 16.31
C PRO A 225 13.24 -3.50 17.48
N PRO A 226 12.97 -2.25 17.91
CA PRO A 226 12.24 -1.93 19.14
C PRO A 226 10.70 -2.02 18.97
N ALA A 227 10.22 -2.97 18.17
CA ALA A 227 8.80 -3.11 17.90
C ALA A 227 8.06 -3.74 19.09
N LYS A 228 6.94 -3.13 19.49
CA LYS A 228 6.13 -3.61 20.64
C LYS A 228 5.35 -4.89 20.33
N ALA A 229 4.86 -5.03 19.11
CA ALA A 229 4.12 -6.21 18.68
C ALA A 229 5.07 -7.28 18.11
N PHE A 230 5.78 -6.97 17.01
CA PHE A 230 6.81 -7.81 16.43
C PHE A 230 7.60 -7.05 15.36
N TRP A 231 8.71 -7.65 14.93
CA TRP A 231 9.40 -7.31 13.68
C TRP A 231 9.68 -8.60 12.90
N SER A 232 9.87 -8.47 11.59
CA SER A 232 10.31 -9.56 10.73
C SER A 232 11.24 -9.03 9.64
N LEU A 233 12.13 -9.89 9.17
CA LEU A 233 12.86 -9.75 7.92
C LEU A 233 12.24 -10.68 6.89
N THR A 234 11.98 -10.15 5.69
CA THR A 234 11.32 -10.88 4.60
C THR A 234 12.07 -10.60 3.31
N MET A 235 12.34 -11.64 2.53
CA MET A 235 13.06 -11.53 1.26
C MET A 235 12.09 -11.50 0.09
N TYR A 236 12.35 -10.62 -0.87
CA TYR A 236 11.57 -10.48 -2.09
C TYR A 236 12.47 -10.49 -3.32
N ASN A 237 11.95 -11.00 -4.45
CA ASN A 237 12.59 -10.85 -5.75
C ASN A 237 12.37 -9.44 -6.31
N SER A 238 12.94 -9.16 -7.49
CA SER A 238 12.85 -7.85 -8.14
C SER A 238 11.42 -7.46 -8.55
N GLN A 239 10.51 -8.43 -8.63
CA GLN A 239 9.09 -8.22 -8.91
C GLN A 239 8.26 -7.95 -7.64
N LEU A 240 8.88 -7.99 -6.45
CA LEU A 240 8.27 -7.85 -5.12
C LEU A 240 7.43 -9.07 -4.67
N PHE A 241 7.73 -10.26 -5.18
CA PHE A 241 7.18 -11.52 -4.69
C PHE A 241 8.17 -12.26 -3.80
N PHE A 242 7.69 -13.19 -2.97
CA PHE A 242 8.55 -14.07 -2.20
C PHE A 242 9.46 -14.91 -3.10
N VAL A 243 10.66 -15.20 -2.61
CA VAL A 243 11.60 -16.09 -3.27
C VAL A 243 11.33 -17.52 -2.82
N GLU A 244 10.84 -18.35 -3.73
CA GLU A 244 10.61 -19.78 -3.50
C GLU A 244 11.89 -20.46 -2.98
N ASN A 245 11.76 -21.28 -1.94
CA ASN A 245 12.88 -21.97 -1.33
C ASN A 245 12.47 -23.34 -0.73
N PRO A 246 13.37 -24.34 -0.72
CA PRO A 246 13.03 -25.71 -0.29
C PRO A 246 12.60 -25.85 1.17
N ILE A 247 13.00 -24.93 2.05
CA ILE A 247 12.62 -24.94 3.47
C ILE A 247 11.26 -24.27 3.72
N ASN A 248 10.61 -23.76 2.66
CA ASN A 248 9.31 -23.09 2.68
C ASN A 248 9.23 -21.97 3.75
N ARG A 249 10.32 -21.20 3.90
CA ARG A 249 10.42 -20.11 4.88
C ARG A 249 10.62 -18.78 4.18
N TYR A 250 9.69 -17.86 4.38
CA TYR A 250 9.71 -16.57 3.70
C TYR A 250 9.98 -15.38 4.62
N SER A 251 9.92 -15.59 5.94
CA SER A 251 10.25 -14.55 6.93
C SER A 251 11.04 -15.10 8.11
N ILE A 252 11.82 -14.21 8.72
CA ILE A 252 12.58 -14.43 9.96
C ILE A 252 12.15 -13.40 11.00
N SER A 253 11.89 -13.81 12.23
CA SER A 253 11.42 -12.96 13.33
C SER A 253 11.81 -13.56 14.69
N PRO A 254 11.77 -12.79 15.79
CA PRO A 254 11.97 -13.30 17.15
C PRO A 254 11.03 -14.44 17.53
N ARG A 255 9.90 -14.57 16.83
CA ARG A 255 8.88 -15.59 17.10
C ARG A 255 9.33 -16.99 16.69
N GLN A 256 10.42 -17.11 15.93
CA GLN A 256 11.07 -18.38 15.59
C GLN A 256 12.25 -18.70 16.52
N HIS A 257 12.25 -18.15 17.74
CA HIS A 257 13.27 -18.40 18.77
C HIS A 257 14.70 -18.14 18.29
N LEU A 258 14.96 -16.90 17.84
CA LEU A 258 16.30 -16.48 17.40
C LEU A 258 17.33 -16.75 18.51
N LYS A 259 18.45 -17.37 18.13
CA LYS A 259 19.50 -17.78 19.06
C LYS A 259 20.51 -16.65 19.25
N PRO A 260 20.75 -16.20 20.49
CA PRO A 260 21.82 -15.24 20.75
C PRO A 260 23.18 -15.91 20.65
N ASN A 261 24.17 -15.15 20.19
CA ASN A 261 25.58 -15.50 20.25
C ASN A 261 26.13 -15.35 21.68
N PRO A 262 27.35 -15.86 21.99
CA PRO A 262 27.95 -15.72 23.32
C PRO A 262 28.10 -14.27 23.81
N ASP A 263 28.31 -13.31 22.90
CA ASP A 263 28.39 -11.87 23.22
C ASP A 263 27.01 -11.21 23.35
N GLY A 264 25.94 -11.97 23.17
CA GLY A 264 24.54 -11.53 23.24
C GLY A 264 24.02 -10.84 21.98
N SER A 265 24.78 -10.82 20.88
CA SER A 265 24.25 -10.40 19.58
C SER A 265 23.30 -11.45 18.99
N VAL A 266 22.62 -11.11 17.89
CA VAL A 266 21.83 -12.05 17.09
C VAL A 266 22.23 -11.89 15.63
N ASP A 267 22.55 -13.00 14.97
CA ASP A 267 22.82 -13.06 13.53
C ASP A 267 21.64 -13.73 12.83
N LEU A 268 21.21 -13.15 11.70
CA LEU A 268 20.26 -13.75 10.76
C LEU A 268 20.97 -14.20 9.48
#